data_AF-A0A2V6XW33-F1
#
_entry.id   AF-A0A2V6XW33-F1
#
_cell.length_a   1.000
_cell.length_b   1.000
_cell.length_c   1.000
_cell.angle_alpha   90.00
_cell.angle_beta   90.00
_cell.angle_gamma   90.00
#
_symmetry.space_group_name_H-M   'P 1'
#
loop_
_entity.id
_entity.type
_entity.pdbx_description
1 polymer ?
#
loop_
_entity_poly.entity_id
_entity_poly.type
_entity_poly.pdbx_seq_one_letter_code
_entity_poly.pdbx_strand_id
1 'polypeptide(L)'
;MPRRVADESPSPDDSSETQRHRRGLRFRKRDDYAVELFKEAQANLQDVARVDRILLELGRFYNPLLDGPIVDLATRRRIVELLQSSRAEEARRLLDERLASYARVEEGG
;
A
#
# COMPACT_ATOMS: atom_id res chain seq x y z
N MET A 1 46.46 -24.46 -30.46
CA MET A 1 46.08 -23.06 -30.18
C MET A 1 45.78 -22.39 -31.53
N PRO A 2 44.74 -21.53 -31.74
CA PRO A 2 43.95 -20.76 -30.76
C PRO A 2 42.40 -20.75 -30.91
N ARG A 3 41.74 -20.53 -29.75
CA ARG A 3 40.47 -19.84 -29.38
C ARG A 3 39.44 -19.35 -30.43
N ARG A 4 38.15 -19.58 -30.10
CA ARG A 4 37.00 -18.62 -29.98
C ARG A 4 35.69 -19.45 -30.02
N VAL A 5 34.63 -19.24 -29.24
CA VAL A 5 33.98 -18.06 -28.64
C VAL A 5 33.16 -18.59 -27.45
N ALA A 6 33.33 -18.02 -26.25
CA ALA A 6 32.33 -17.17 -25.57
C ALA A 6 31.01 -17.93 -25.32
N ASP A 7 30.85 -18.55 -24.15
CA ASP A 7 30.23 -17.88 -23.00
C ASP A 7 28.87 -17.28 -23.40
N GLU A 8 27.89 -18.16 -23.59
CA GLU A 8 26.49 -17.77 -23.66
C GLU A 8 26.02 -17.49 -22.23
N SER A 9 26.47 -16.35 -21.70
CA SER A 9 25.87 -15.73 -20.53
C SER A 9 24.41 -15.39 -20.88
N PRO A 10 23.41 -15.93 -20.18
CA PRO A 10 22.02 -15.55 -20.41
C PRO A 10 21.86 -14.05 -20.16
N SER A 11 21.38 -13.34 -21.18
CA SER A 11 21.10 -11.91 -21.14
C SER A 11 20.21 -11.55 -19.93
N PRO A 12 20.52 -10.49 -19.17
CA PRO A 12 19.77 -10.09 -17.96
C PRO A 12 18.37 -9.52 -18.23
N ASP A 13 17.90 -9.50 -19.48
CA ASP A 13 16.69 -8.78 -19.90
C ASP A 13 15.39 -9.56 -19.61
N ASP A 14 15.41 -10.90 -19.74
CA ASP A 14 14.22 -11.76 -19.59
C ASP A 14 13.73 -11.87 -18.11
N SER A 15 14.66 -11.67 -17.17
CA SER A 15 14.34 -11.63 -15.73
C SER A 15 13.54 -10.38 -15.33
N SER A 16 13.66 -9.29 -16.09
CA SER A 16 13.02 -8.02 -15.80
C SER A 16 11.53 -8.02 -16.18
N GLU A 17 11.19 -8.63 -17.31
CA GLU A 17 9.80 -8.77 -17.77
C GLU A 17 9.03 -9.76 -16.86
N THR A 18 9.65 -10.89 -16.51
CA THR A 18 9.09 -11.85 -15.56
C THR A 18 8.92 -11.24 -14.14
N GLN A 19 9.84 -10.38 -13.69
CA GLN A 19 9.68 -9.64 -12.42
C GLN A 19 8.59 -8.58 -12.48
N ARG A 20 8.43 -7.86 -13.60
CA ARG A 20 7.36 -6.87 -13.80
C ARG A 20 5.99 -7.54 -13.77
N HIS A 21 5.83 -8.67 -14.46
CA HIS A 21 4.59 -9.44 -14.45
C HIS A 21 4.28 -10.05 -13.07
N ARG A 22 5.30 -10.56 -12.34
CA ARG A 22 5.13 -11.02 -10.94
C ARG A 22 4.81 -9.89 -9.96
N ARG A 23 5.36 -8.69 -10.19
CA ARG A 23 4.99 -7.49 -9.44
C ARG A 23 3.51 -7.18 -9.67
N GLY A 24 3.05 -7.06 -10.92
CA GLY A 24 1.66 -6.74 -11.24
C GLY A 24 0.62 -7.63 -10.54
N LEU A 25 0.82 -8.95 -10.51
CA LEU A 25 -0.11 -9.87 -9.83
C LEU A 25 -0.06 -9.77 -8.29
N ARG A 26 1.13 -9.55 -7.70
CA ARG A 26 1.27 -9.38 -6.24
C ARG A 26 0.80 -8.02 -5.75
N PHE A 27 0.89 -7.00 -6.60
CA PHE A 27 0.36 -5.66 -6.33
C PHE A 27 -1.17 -5.72 -6.24
N ARG A 28 -1.87 -6.24 -7.26
CA ARG A 28 -3.34 -6.40 -7.22
C ARG A 28 -3.86 -7.08 -5.94
N LYS A 29 -3.24 -8.20 -5.53
CA LYS A 29 -3.68 -8.91 -4.31
C LYS A 29 -3.36 -8.16 -3.01
N ARG A 30 -2.32 -7.31 -3.00
CA ARG A 30 -2.00 -6.44 -1.87
C ARG A 30 -2.91 -5.22 -1.83
N ASP A 31 -3.30 -4.72 -2.99
CA ASP A 31 -4.27 -3.64 -3.17
C ASP A 31 -5.63 -4.02 -2.61
N ASP A 32 -6.17 -5.16 -3.00
CA ASP A 32 -7.41 -5.70 -2.43
C ASP A 32 -7.33 -5.74 -0.89
N TYR A 33 -6.20 -6.20 -0.35
CA TYR A 33 -6.05 -6.31 1.10
C TYR A 33 -5.94 -4.94 1.80
N ALA A 34 -5.23 -3.98 1.23
CA ALA A 34 -5.16 -2.63 1.78
C ALA A 34 -6.53 -1.94 1.76
N VAL A 35 -7.31 -2.12 0.68
CA VAL A 35 -8.67 -1.61 0.56
C VAL A 35 -9.58 -2.24 1.62
N GLU A 36 -9.48 -3.55 1.84
CA GLU A 36 -10.24 -4.23 2.90
C GLU A 36 -9.87 -3.72 4.30
N LEU A 37 -8.58 -3.45 4.58
CA LEU A 37 -8.14 -2.83 5.83
C LEU A 37 -8.74 -1.43 6.02
N PHE A 38 -8.82 -0.60 4.97
CA PHE A 38 -9.49 0.69 5.05
C PHE A 38 -10.98 0.56 5.39
N LYS A 39 -11.69 -0.37 4.74
CA LYS A 39 -13.11 -0.65 5.04
C LYS A 39 -13.28 -1.14 6.47
N GLU A 40 -12.39 -2.00 6.95
CA GLU A 40 -12.44 -2.50 8.34
C GLU A 40 -12.21 -1.37 9.35
N ALA A 41 -11.27 -0.46 9.09
CA ALA A 41 -11.06 0.73 9.93
C ALA A 41 -12.31 1.62 9.98
N GLN A 42 -12.96 1.85 8.83
CA GLN A 42 -14.19 2.65 8.75
C GLN A 42 -15.37 1.98 9.47
N ALA A 43 -15.48 0.65 9.44
CA ALA A 43 -16.52 -0.08 10.14
C ALA A 43 -16.33 -0.10 11.67
N ASN A 44 -15.09 0.07 12.15
CA ASN A 44 -14.72 -0.08 13.56
C ASN A 44 -14.29 1.25 14.21
N LEU A 45 -14.74 2.41 13.71
CA LEU A 45 -14.33 3.74 14.23
C LEU A 45 -14.59 3.95 15.73
N GLN A 46 -15.52 3.19 16.31
CA GLN A 46 -15.81 3.21 17.75
C GLN A 46 -14.74 2.47 18.60
N ASP A 47 -13.94 1.60 17.99
CA ASP A 47 -12.85 0.86 18.65
C ASP A 47 -11.50 1.43 18.23
N VAL A 48 -11.03 2.43 18.99
CA VAL A 48 -9.78 3.14 18.70
C VAL A 48 -8.57 2.20 18.68
N ALA A 49 -8.53 1.21 19.57
CA ALA A 49 -7.42 0.27 19.65
C ALA A 49 -7.37 -0.64 18.41
N ARG A 50 -8.52 -1.06 17.91
CA ARG A 50 -8.61 -1.82 16.67
C ARG A 50 -8.21 -0.98 15.46
N VAL A 51 -8.74 0.24 15.33
CA VAL A 51 -8.38 1.14 14.23
C VAL A 51 -6.88 1.45 14.24
N ASP A 52 -6.29 1.69 15.40
CA ASP A 52 -4.85 1.94 15.53
C ASP A 52 -3.99 0.78 15.00
N ARG A 53 -4.38 -0.48 15.26
CA ARG A 53 -3.71 -1.67 14.73
C ARG A 53 -3.84 -1.79 13.22
N ILE A 54 -5.04 -1.52 12.69
CA ILE A 54 -5.29 -1.53 11.24
C ILE A 54 -4.44 -0.45 10.56
N LEU A 55 -4.36 0.76 11.13
CA LEU A 55 -3.54 1.85 10.60
C LEU A 55 -2.04 1.55 10.66
N LEU A 56 -1.58 0.89 11.73
CA LEU A 56 -0.21 0.40 11.82
C LEU A 56 0.08 -0.57 10.68
N GLU A 57 -0.85 -1.47 10.35
CA GLU A 57 -0.70 -2.43 9.28
C GLU A 57 -0.71 -1.77 7.90
N LEU A 58 -1.63 -0.83 7.67
CA LEU A 58 -1.68 0.03 6.48
C LEU A 58 -0.35 0.79 6.25
N GLY A 59 0.31 1.21 7.32
CA GLY A 59 1.63 1.85 7.25
C GLY A 59 2.78 0.92 6.84
N ARG A 60 2.57 -0.39 6.76
CA ARG A 60 3.56 -1.36 6.25
C ARG A 60 3.46 -1.54 4.74
N PHE A 61 2.35 -1.14 4.14
CA PHE A 61 2.18 -1.18 2.69
C PHE A 61 2.82 0.04 2.06
N TYR A 62 3.58 -0.21 1.00
CA TYR A 62 4.25 0.81 0.23
C TYR A 62 3.33 1.33 -0.86
N ASN A 63 3.10 2.64 -0.87
CA ASN A 63 2.46 3.37 -1.95
C ASN A 63 3.56 3.96 -2.86
N PRO A 64 3.73 3.46 -4.10
CA PRO A 64 4.71 3.99 -5.04
C PRO A 64 4.42 5.43 -5.46
N LEU A 65 3.17 5.91 -5.32
CA LEU A 65 2.78 7.27 -5.70
C LEU A 65 3.18 8.32 -4.66
N LEU A 66 3.25 7.92 -3.38
CA LEU A 66 3.68 8.77 -2.27
C LEU A 66 5.16 8.56 -1.91
N ASP A 67 5.86 7.70 -2.65
CA ASP A 67 7.22 7.24 -2.34
C ASP A 67 7.37 6.81 -0.88
N GLY A 68 6.33 6.15 -0.34
CA GLY A 68 6.18 6.02 1.10
C GLY A 68 5.03 5.11 1.52
N PRO A 69 4.75 4.99 2.83
CA PRO A 69 3.67 4.15 3.30
C PRO A 69 2.29 4.69 2.88
N ILE A 70 1.32 3.80 2.63
CA ILE A 70 -0.07 4.19 2.32
C ILE A 70 -0.63 5.10 3.42
N VAL A 71 -0.35 4.75 4.68
CA VAL A 71 -0.65 5.56 5.86
C VAL A 71 0.64 5.83 6.63
N ASP A 72 1.06 7.09 6.65
CA ASP A 72 2.22 7.51 7.42
C ASP A 72 1.89 7.69 8.92
N LEU A 73 2.94 7.77 9.74
CA LEU A 73 2.80 7.89 11.19
C LEU A 73 2.06 9.16 11.62
N ALA A 74 2.26 10.29 10.93
CA ALA A 74 1.57 11.54 11.28
C ALA A 74 0.08 11.42 11.00
N THR A 75 -0.29 10.83 9.86
CA THR A 75 -1.68 10.51 9.50
C THR A 75 -2.33 9.56 10.50
N ARG A 76 -1.65 8.48 10.88
CA ARG A 76 -2.13 7.55 11.91
C ARG A 76 -2.42 8.27 13.23
N ARG A 77 -1.47 9.05 13.74
CA ARG A 77 -1.64 9.80 15.02
C ARG A 77 -2.84 10.74 14.95
N ARG A 78 -3.01 11.44 13.83
CA ARG A 78 -4.14 12.35 13.61
C ARG A 78 -5.48 11.63 13.64
N ILE A 79 -5.59 10.47 12.98
CA ILE A 79 -6.83 9.68 12.98
C ILE A 79 -7.15 9.20 14.39
N VAL A 80 -6.15 8.67 15.12
CA VAL A 80 -6.34 8.21 16.50
C VAL A 80 -6.76 9.35 17.42
N GLU A 81 -6.16 10.53 17.30
CA GLU A 81 -6.52 11.72 18.09
C GLU A 81 -7.97 12.18 17.80
N LEU A 82 -8.39 12.16 16.54
CA LEU A 82 -9.78 12.45 16.16
C LEU A 82 -10.75 11.44 16.77
N LEU A 83 -10.42 10.14 16.75
CA LEU A 83 -11.24 9.11 17.37
C LEU A 83 -11.32 9.25 18.89
N GLN A 84 -10.20 9.55 19.55
CA GLN A 84 -10.17 9.83 20.99
C GLN A 84 -11.00 11.06 21.37
N SER A 85 -11.11 12.03 20.47
CA SER A 85 -11.92 13.23 20.63
C SER A 85 -13.39 13.04 20.23
N SER A 86 -13.83 11.79 19.99
CA SER A 86 -15.16 11.43 19.49
C SER A 86 -15.53 12.05 18.12
N ARG A 87 -14.53 12.45 17.33
CA ARG A 87 -14.69 13.01 15.98
C ARG A 87 -14.58 11.91 14.92
N ALA A 88 -15.44 10.90 15.03
CA ALA A 88 -15.43 9.75 14.14
C ALA A 88 -15.68 10.12 12.67
N GLU A 89 -16.53 11.12 12.42
CA GLU A 89 -16.81 11.65 11.07
C GLU A 89 -15.55 12.24 10.41
N GLU A 90 -14.77 13.04 11.15
CA GLU A 90 -13.52 13.63 10.65
C GLU A 90 -12.46 12.54 10.39
N ALA A 91 -12.34 11.57 11.30
CA ALA A 91 -11.46 10.42 11.12
C ALA A 91 -11.84 9.60 9.88
N ARG A 92 -13.13 9.39 9.66
CA ARG A 92 -13.65 8.67 8.49
C ARG A 92 -13.32 9.38 7.18
N ARG A 93 -13.51 10.71 7.11
CA ARG A 93 -13.15 11.50 5.93
C ARG A 93 -11.67 11.39 5.61
N LEU A 94 -10.81 11.43 6.62
CA LEU A 94 -9.37 11.35 6.42
C LEU A 94 -8.94 9.97 5.91
N LEU A 95 -9.59 8.89 6.37
CA LEU A 95 -9.41 7.55 5.80
C LEU A 95 -9.87 7.47 4.35
N ASP A 96 -11.01 8.08 4.03
CA ASP A 96 -11.59 8.09 2.68
C ASP A 96 -10.69 8.83 1.68
N GLU A 97 -10.16 9.99 2.05
CA GLU A 97 -9.20 10.75 1.24
C GLU A 97 -7.93 9.94 0.94
N ARG A 98 -7.44 9.17 1.92
CA ARG A 98 -6.27 8.30 1.75
C ARG A 98 -6.55 7.11 0.86
N LEU A 99 -7.72 6.48 1.03
CA LEU A 99 -8.18 5.41 0.18
C LEU A 99 -8.37 5.88 -1.27
N ALA A 100 -9.02 7.04 -1.49
CA ALA A 100 -9.22 7.61 -2.82
C ALA A 100 -7.88 7.95 -3.50
N SER A 101 -6.94 8.51 -2.75
CA SER A 101 -5.58 8.79 -3.25
C SER A 101 -4.82 7.51 -3.62
N TYR A 102 -5.04 6.43 -2.88
CA TYR A 102 -4.46 5.11 -3.16
C TYR A 102 -5.13 4.42 -4.36
N ALA A 103 -6.46 4.41 -4.43
CA ALA A 103 -7.21 3.78 -5.52
C ALA A 103 -7.00 4.48 -6.88
N ARG A 104 -6.77 5.80 -6.89
CA ARG A 104 -6.46 6.54 -8.12
C ARG A 104 -5.13 6.11 -8.77
N VAL A 105 -4.24 5.45 -8.01
CA VAL A 105 -2.98 4.88 -8.52
C VAL A 105 -3.27 3.69 -9.44
N GLU A 106 -4.30 2.90 -9.15
CA GLU A 106 -4.63 1.65 -9.85
C GLU A 106 -5.27 1.89 -11.23
N GLU A 107 -5.97 3.01 -11.44
CA GLU A 107 -6.60 3.34 -12.74
C GLU A 107 -5.61 3.96 -13.74
N GLY A 108 -4.42 4.35 -13.29
CA GLY A 108 -3.40 5.03 -14.12
C GLY A 108 -2.20 4.16 -14.53
N GLY A 109 -2.23 2.85 -14.26
CA GLY A 109 -1.12 1.91 -14.48
C GLY A 109 -1.23 1.07 -15.76
#